data_AF-A0A3D5LIW0-F1
#
_entry.id   AF-A0A3D5LIW0-F1
#
_cell.length_a   1.000
_cell.length_b   1.000
_cell.length_c   1.000
_cell.angle_alpha   90.00
_cell.angle_beta   90.00
_cell.angle_gamma   90.00
#
_symmetry.space_group_name_H-M   'P 1'
#
loop_
_entity.id
_entity.type
_entity.pdbx_description
1 polymer ?
#
loop_
_entity_poly.entity_id
_entity_poly.type
_entity_poly.pdbx_seq_one_letter_code
_entity_poly.pdbx_strand_id
1 'polypeptide(L)'
;MVKEKYITDDEREKCRKVADAFAELYEIENILVVDAGRYGFVKLQYYRPPQGFEDAITFTDSRSMFENLWEEWFDTQLFLLAKGTPMAGMGYNEIFQCLPKEKQEELMNRKAGFAKTAGIE
;
A
#
# COMPACT_ATOMS: atom_id res chain seq x y z
N MET A 1 14.98 32.03 7.83
CA MET A 1 13.53 31.75 7.76
C MET A 1 13.32 30.28 8.10
N VAL A 2 12.44 29.97 9.06
CA VAL A 2 12.07 28.58 9.37
C VAL A 2 11.15 28.10 8.25
N LYS A 3 11.49 26.97 7.60
CA LYS A 3 10.63 26.36 6.58
C LYS A 3 9.49 25.62 7.30
N GLU A 4 8.26 25.77 6.79
CA GLU A 4 7.10 25.04 7.32
C GLU A 4 7.31 23.52 7.28
N LYS A 5 6.80 22.82 8.29
CA LYS A 5 6.87 21.36 8.40
C LYS A 5 5.43 20.82 8.42
N TYR A 6 5.13 19.88 7.54
CA TYR A 6 3.77 19.34 7.32
C TYR A 6 3.57 17.95 7.93
N ILE A 7 4.62 17.37 8.51
CA ILE A 7 4.59 16.09 9.24
C ILE A 7 5.39 16.22 10.52
N THR A 8 4.98 15.63 11.63
CA THR A 8 5.78 15.62 12.88
C THR A 8 6.93 14.61 12.78
N ASP A 9 7.93 14.67 13.66
CA ASP A 9 8.97 13.62 13.69
C ASP A 9 8.39 12.26 14.09
N ASP A 10 7.43 12.26 15.01
CA ASP A 10 6.72 11.05 15.44
C ASP A 10 5.92 10.41 14.29
N GLU A 11 5.16 11.19 13.51
CA GLU A 11 4.44 10.64 12.35
C GLU A 11 5.40 10.21 11.25
N ARG A 12 6.52 10.92 11.05
CA ARG A 12 7.52 10.52 10.06
C ARG A 12 8.13 9.16 10.42
N GLU A 13 8.38 8.90 11.70
CA GLU A 13 8.86 7.59 12.16
C GLU A 13 7.83 6.49 11.94
N LYS A 14 6.55 6.75 12.25
CA LYS A 14 5.47 5.79 12.02
C LYS A 14 5.27 5.49 10.53
N CYS A 15 5.25 6.51 9.67
CA CYS A 15 5.18 6.33 8.22
C CYS A 15 6.36 5.52 7.68
N ARG A 16 7.57 5.69 8.23
CA ARG A 16 8.71 4.86 7.85
C ARG A 16 8.47 3.38 8.15
N LYS A 17 7.96 3.05 9.34
CA LYS A 17 7.57 1.67 9.70
C LYS A 17 6.48 1.12 8.80
N VAL A 18 5.51 1.95 8.40
CA VAL A 18 4.48 1.56 7.42
C VAL A 18 5.11 1.25 6.06
N ALA A 19 6.01 2.11 5.54
CA ALA A 19 6.70 1.84 4.27
C ALA A 19 7.49 0.53 4.32
N ASP A 20 8.23 0.31 5.42
CA ASP A 20 9.04 -0.89 5.61
C ASP A 20 8.16 -2.16 5.70
N ALA A 21 7.00 -2.07 6.35
CA ALA A 21 6.06 -3.19 6.47
C ALA A 21 5.51 -3.66 5.11
N PHE A 22 5.39 -2.75 4.14
CA PHE A 22 4.89 -3.04 2.79
C PHE A 22 6.01 -3.18 1.75
N ALA A 23 7.26 -3.42 2.16
CA ALA A 23 8.38 -3.57 1.23
C ALA A 23 8.14 -4.64 0.14
N GLU A 24 7.41 -5.71 0.46
CA GLU A 24 7.05 -6.74 -0.53
C GLU A 24 6.17 -6.23 -1.67
N LEU A 25 5.37 -5.19 -1.45
CA LEU A 25 4.51 -4.60 -2.48
C LEU A 25 5.35 -3.96 -3.60
N TYR A 26 6.50 -3.36 -3.26
CA TYR A 26 7.39 -2.69 -4.21
C TYR A 26 8.10 -3.65 -5.17
N GLU A 27 8.14 -4.95 -4.83
CA GLU A 27 8.69 -6.01 -5.68
C GLU A 27 7.64 -6.59 -6.63
N ILE A 28 6.35 -6.43 -6.30
CA ILE A 28 5.24 -7.00 -7.07
C ILE A 28 4.62 -5.95 -8.01
N GLU A 29 4.60 -4.69 -7.59
CA GLU A 29 4.01 -3.58 -8.33
C GLU A 29 5.03 -2.51 -8.69
N ASN A 30 4.76 -1.77 -9.77
CA ASN A 30 5.59 -0.63 -10.20
C ASN A 30 5.27 0.65 -9.39
N ILE A 31 5.30 0.52 -8.06
CA ILE A 31 5.07 1.60 -7.11
C ILE A 31 6.26 1.75 -6.16
N LEU A 32 6.41 2.93 -5.56
CA LEU A 32 7.43 3.20 -4.56
C LEU A 32 6.91 4.22 -3.55
N VAL A 33 7.27 4.07 -2.27
CA VAL A 33 7.07 5.13 -1.28
C VAL A 33 8.41 5.77 -0.93
N VAL A 34 8.48 7.10 -1.01
CA VAL A 34 9.69 7.88 -0.72
C VAL A 34 9.46 8.88 0.40
N ASP A 35 10.46 9.06 1.25
CA ASP A 35 10.48 10.11 2.28
C ASP A 35 10.76 11.48 1.62
N ALA A 36 9.76 12.35 1.59
CA ALA A 36 9.86 13.72 1.07
C ALA A 36 10.22 14.74 2.16
N GLY A 37 10.74 14.29 3.30
CA GLY A 37 11.21 15.11 4.40
C GLY A 37 10.08 15.89 5.06
N ARG A 38 10.15 17.23 5.02
CA ARG A 38 9.18 18.10 5.68
C ARG A 38 7.75 17.98 5.12
N TYR A 39 7.59 17.36 3.96
CA TYR A 39 6.31 17.17 3.28
C TYR A 39 5.66 15.80 3.58
N GLY A 40 6.31 14.92 4.34
CA GLY A 40 5.82 13.58 4.61
C GLY A 40 6.38 12.53 3.65
N PHE A 41 5.57 11.55 3.28
CA PHE A 41 5.92 10.46 2.37
C PHE A 41 5.11 10.55 1.09
N VAL A 42 5.68 10.14 -0.04
CA VAL A 42 5.01 10.15 -1.35
C VAL A 42 4.99 8.75 -1.94
N LYS A 43 3.80 8.21 -2.18
CA LYS A 43 3.60 6.99 -2.99
C LYS A 43 3.55 7.40 -4.46
N LEU A 44 4.54 6.95 -5.21
CA LEU A 44 4.66 7.09 -6.65
C LEU A 44 4.13 5.81 -7.30
N GLN A 45 3.24 5.94 -8.29
CA GLN A 45 2.55 4.78 -8.89
C GLN A 45 2.66 4.76 -10.41
N TYR A 46 2.54 3.55 -10.96
CA TYR A 46 2.44 3.27 -12.38
C TYR A 46 3.64 3.80 -13.18
N TYR A 47 4.85 3.40 -12.79
CA TYR A 47 6.04 3.76 -13.54
C TYR A 47 6.00 3.22 -14.98
N ARG A 48 6.11 4.11 -15.96
CA ARG A 48 6.19 3.78 -17.39
C ARG A 48 7.37 4.52 -18.04
N PRO A 49 8.41 3.80 -18.51
CA PRO A 49 9.49 4.42 -19.27
C PRO A 49 9.03 4.90 -20.66
N PRO A 50 9.44 6.10 -21.13
CA PRO A 50 10.25 7.12 -20.44
C PRO A 50 9.43 8.15 -19.63
N GLN A 51 8.10 8.04 -19.57
CA GLN A 51 7.19 9.04 -19.00
C GLN A 51 7.38 9.26 -17.49
N GLY A 52 7.84 8.25 -16.75
CA GLY A 52 7.96 8.31 -15.30
C GLY A 52 6.75 7.72 -14.60
N PHE A 53 6.46 8.18 -13.38
CA PHE A 53 5.27 7.79 -12.62
C PHE A 53 4.05 8.59 -13.08
N GLU A 54 2.90 7.94 -13.21
CA GLU A 54 1.66 8.60 -13.61
C GLU A 54 1.04 9.37 -12.44
N ASP A 55 1.12 8.81 -11.22
CA ASP A 55 0.49 9.36 -10.02
C ASP A 55 1.46 9.54 -8.85
N ALA A 56 1.19 10.55 -8.02
CA ALA A 56 1.87 10.82 -6.77
C ALA A 56 0.86 11.16 -5.67
N ILE A 57 0.87 10.39 -4.58
CA ILE A 57 0.01 10.62 -3.40
C ILE A 57 0.87 10.94 -2.20
N THR A 58 0.58 12.04 -1.50
CA THR A 58 1.35 12.48 -0.32
C THR A 58 0.64 12.10 0.97
N PHE A 59 1.39 11.59 1.94
CA PHE A 59 0.93 11.21 3.26
C PHE A 59 1.70 11.95 4.34
N THR A 60 0.95 12.56 5.26
CA THR A 60 1.47 13.18 6.49
C THR A 60 1.01 12.46 7.75
N ASP A 61 0.26 11.37 7.58
CA ASP A 61 -0.32 10.54 8.64
C ASP A 61 -0.13 9.06 8.29
N SER A 62 0.37 8.30 9.27
CA SER A 62 0.74 6.90 9.11
C SER A 62 -0.47 5.98 8.91
N ARG A 63 -1.62 6.26 9.53
CA ARG A 63 -2.84 5.46 9.38
C ARG A 63 -3.40 5.55 7.97
N SER A 64 -3.44 6.76 7.40
CA SER A 64 -3.90 6.99 6.03
C SER A 64 -3.00 6.31 5.00
N MET A 65 -1.68 6.36 5.22
CA MET A 65 -0.70 5.66 4.40
C MET A 65 -0.86 4.13 4.48
N PHE A 66 -1.07 3.61 5.69
CA PHE A 66 -1.26 2.18 5.93
C PHE A 66 -2.48 1.63 5.20
N GLU A 67 -3.64 2.29 5.34
CA GLU A 67 -4.87 1.83 4.68
C GLU A 67 -4.73 1.87 3.15
N ASN A 68 -4.08 2.90 2.61
CA ASN A 68 -3.87 3.01 1.18
C ASN A 68 -2.92 1.93 0.62
N LEU A 69 -1.84 1.60 1.34
CA LEU A 69 -0.93 0.53 0.92
C LEU A 69 -1.53 -0.87 1.13
N TRP A 70 -2.35 -1.04 2.18
CA TRP A 70 -3.10 -2.27 2.40
C TRP A 70 -4.08 -2.55 1.25
N GLU A 71 -4.85 -1.55 0.84
CA GLU A 71 -5.80 -1.68 -0.28
C GLU A 71 -5.08 -2.06 -1.57
N GLU A 72 -3.98 -1.36 -1.89
CA GLU A 72 -3.14 -1.67 -3.05
C GLU A 72 -2.63 -3.12 -3.02
N TRP A 73 -2.04 -3.53 -1.89
CA TRP A 73 -1.54 -4.89 -1.73
C TRP A 73 -2.64 -5.94 -1.90
N PHE A 74 -3.81 -5.70 -1.29
CA PHE A 74 -4.93 -6.61 -1.31
C PHE A 74 -5.50 -6.76 -2.72
N ASP A 75 -5.70 -5.64 -3.43
CA ASP A 75 -6.15 -5.61 -4.82
C ASP A 75 -5.17 -6.33 -5.75
N THR A 76 -3.86 -6.12 -5.57
CA THR A 76 -2.81 -6.86 -6.30
C THR A 76 -2.93 -8.37 -6.06
N GLN A 77 -3.14 -8.82 -4.81
CA GLN A 77 -3.31 -10.25 -4.53
C GLN A 77 -4.53 -10.82 -5.25
N LEU A 78 -5.66 -10.11 -5.21
CA LEU A 78 -6.89 -10.55 -5.88
C LEU A 78 -6.72 -10.59 -7.40
N PHE A 79 -6.08 -9.58 -7.98
CA PHE A 79 -5.73 -9.57 -9.40
C PHE A 79 -4.89 -10.78 -9.79
N LEU A 80 -3.83 -11.07 -9.03
CA LEU A 80 -2.94 -12.20 -9.30
C LEU A 80 -3.66 -13.55 -9.18
N LEU A 81 -4.56 -13.71 -8.21
CA LEU A 81 -5.38 -14.92 -8.03
C LEU A 81 -6.40 -15.10 -9.16
N ALA A 82 -6.97 -14.00 -9.66
CA ALA A 82 -7.95 -14.04 -10.74
C ALA A 82 -7.32 -14.23 -12.12
N LYS A 83 -6.06 -13.81 -12.30
CA LYS A 83 -5.34 -13.86 -13.58
C LYS A 83 -5.33 -15.26 -14.18
N GLY A 84 -5.82 -15.38 -15.42
CA GLY A 84 -5.89 -16.66 -16.14
C GLY A 84 -7.06 -17.57 -15.73
N THR A 85 -7.95 -17.09 -14.86
CA THR A 85 -9.17 -17.79 -14.44
C THR A 85 -10.42 -17.07 -15.00
N PRO A 86 -11.62 -17.69 -14.94
CA PRO A 86 -12.87 -17.01 -15.27
C PRO A 86 -13.17 -15.76 -14.42
N MET A 87 -12.48 -15.58 -13.28
CA MET A 87 -12.66 -14.42 -12.39
C MET A 87 -11.94 -13.16 -12.88
N ALA A 88 -11.08 -13.24 -13.90
CA ALA A 88 -10.27 -12.10 -14.36
C ALA A 88 -11.06 -10.86 -14.81
N GLY A 89 -12.36 -11.01 -15.15
CA GLY A 89 -13.25 -9.91 -15.52
C GLY A 89 -14.17 -9.42 -14.40
N MET A 90 -14.06 -9.97 -13.20
CA MET A 90 -14.89 -9.61 -12.05
C MET A 90 -14.29 -8.44 -11.28
N GLY A 91 -15.11 -7.74 -10.49
CA GLY A 91 -14.61 -6.75 -9.53
C GLY A 91 -13.89 -7.41 -8.36
N TYR A 92 -12.95 -6.70 -7.71
CA TYR A 92 -12.15 -7.27 -6.61
C TYR A 92 -13.00 -7.84 -5.46
N ASN A 93 -14.07 -7.15 -5.06
CA ASN A 93 -14.97 -7.68 -4.03
C ASN A 93 -15.67 -8.98 -4.48
N GLU A 94 -16.02 -9.11 -5.77
CA GLU A 94 -16.61 -10.34 -6.31
C GLU A 94 -15.58 -11.47 -6.34
N ILE A 95 -14.36 -11.19 -6.79
CA ILE A 95 -13.22 -12.13 -6.76
C ILE A 95 -13.03 -12.64 -5.33
N PHE A 96 -12.96 -11.75 -4.34
CA PHE A 96 -12.78 -12.11 -2.94
C PHE A 96 -13.90 -13.02 -2.43
N GLN A 97 -15.15 -12.73 -2.77
CA GLN A 97 -16.30 -13.55 -2.37
C GLN A 97 -16.28 -14.96 -2.99
N CYS A 98 -15.71 -15.12 -4.19
CA CYS A 98 -15.54 -16.41 -4.85
C CYS A 98 -14.41 -17.26 -4.25
N LEU A 99 -13.48 -16.68 -3.49
CA LEU A 99 -12.39 -17.44 -2.87
C LEU A 99 -12.91 -18.39 -1.77
N PRO A 100 -12.25 -19.54 -1.53
CA PRO A 100 -12.52 -20.37 -0.36
C PRO A 100 -12.39 -19.58 0.95
N LYS A 101 -13.19 -19.91 1.96
CA LYS A 101 -13.21 -19.19 3.25
C LYS A 101 -11.84 -19.13 3.92
N GLU A 102 -11.10 -20.23 3.87
CA GLU A 102 -9.71 -20.31 4.35
C GLU A 102 -8.81 -19.26 3.69
N LYS A 103 -8.97 -19.03 2.38
CA LYS A 103 -8.17 -18.04 1.65
C LYS A 103 -8.62 -16.61 1.93
N GLN A 104 -9.92 -16.38 2.10
CA GLN A 104 -10.45 -15.08 2.55
C GLN A 104 -9.85 -14.71 3.92
N GLU A 105 -9.85 -15.66 4.86
CA GLU A 105 -9.28 -15.47 6.20
C GLU A 105 -7.76 -15.26 6.15
N GLU A 106 -7.03 -16.02 5.35
CA GLU A 106 -5.58 -15.84 5.15
C GLU A 106 -5.25 -14.41 4.71
N LEU A 107 -5.95 -13.89 3.69
CA LEU A 107 -5.75 -12.53 3.21
C LEU A 107 -6.08 -11.51 4.31
N MET A 108 -7.21 -11.62 4.99
CA MET A 108 -7.58 -10.68 6.06
C MET A 108 -6.60 -10.72 7.24
N ASN A 109 -6.06 -11.88 7.57
CA ASN A 109 -5.05 -12.03 8.62
C ASN A 109 -3.72 -11.35 8.25
N ARG A 110 -3.39 -11.23 6.96
CA ARG A 110 -2.21 -10.47 6.51
C ARG A 110 -2.30 -9.00 6.90
N LYS A 111 -3.50 -8.39 6.85
CA LYS A 111 -3.70 -6.99 7.31
C LYS A 111 -3.24 -6.80 8.74
N ALA A 112 -3.61 -7.72 9.64
CA ALA A 112 -3.18 -7.68 11.03
C ALA A 112 -1.67 -7.85 11.17
N GLY A 113 -1.05 -8.69 10.34
CA GLY A 113 0.41 -8.84 10.27
C GLY A 113 1.13 -7.55 9.84
N PHE A 114 0.62 -6.87 8.82
CA PHE A 114 1.13 -5.56 8.40
C PHE A 114 0.95 -4.51 9.49
N ALA A 115 -0.24 -4.43 10.10
CA ALA A 115 -0.53 -3.46 11.15
C ALA A 115 0.42 -3.62 12.34
N LYS A 116 0.65 -4.87 12.78
CA LYS A 116 1.61 -5.20 13.84
C LYS A 116 3.03 -4.78 13.48
N THR A 117 3.47 -5.05 12.25
CA THR A 117 4.82 -4.70 11.78
C THR A 117 5.01 -3.18 11.68
N ALA A 118 3.98 -2.49 11.19
CA ALA A 118 3.95 -1.04 11.07
C ALA A 118 3.77 -0.32 12.43
N GLY A 119 3.33 -1.03 13.48
CA GLY A 119 2.99 -0.45 14.77
C GLY A 119 1.70 0.39 14.73
N ILE A 120 0.73 -0.02 13.91
CA ILE A 120 -0.60 0.57 13.82
C ILE A 120 -1.55 -0.24 14.73
N GLU A 121 -2.14 0.44 15.72
CA GLU A 121 -3.17 -0.09 16.65
C GLU A 121 -4.60 0.19 16.17
#